data_AF-A0A0C2Z3M7-F1
#
_entry.id   AF-A0A0C2Z3M7-F1
#
_cell.length_a   1.000
_cell.length_b   1.000
_cell.length_c   1.000
_cell.angle_alpha   90.00
_cell.angle_beta   90.00
_cell.angle_gamma   90.00
#
_symmetry.space_group_name_H-M   'P 1'
#
loop_
_entity.id
_entity.type
_entity.pdbx_description
1 polymer ?
#
loop_
_entity_poly.entity_id
_entity_poly.type
_entity_poly.pdbx_seq_one_letter_code
_entity_poly.pdbx_strand_id
1 'polypeptide(L)' 'MSGWLISAPTNPQAQSLVNSLLVQNPLHRATVHSALVSDWICSELDQLDSLYRLRITRTAS' A
#
# COMPACT_ATOMS: atom_id res chain seq x y z
N MET A 1 16.31 16.03 -20.19
CA MET A 1 15.94 14.65 -19.80
C MET A 1 15.31 14.74 -18.42
N SER A 2 13.98 14.86 -18.35
CA SER A 2 13.27 15.03 -17.09
C SER A 2 13.14 13.67 -16.43
N GLY A 3 14.00 13.40 -15.45
CA GLY A 3 13.91 12.21 -14.61
C GLY A 3 12.60 12.26 -13.85
N TRP A 4 11.78 11.23 -14.03
CA TRP A 4 10.64 10.96 -13.17
C TRP A 4 11.18 10.64 -11.78
N LEU A 5 11.38 11.66 -10.96
CA LEU A 5 11.46 11.48 -9.52
C LEU A 5 10.08 11.00 -9.08
N ILE A 6 9.91 9.68 -9.07
CA ILE A 6 8.89 9.04 -8.23
C ILE A 6 9.24 9.53 -6.84
N SER A 7 8.50 10.53 -6.34
CA SER A 7 8.67 11.01 -4.99
C SER A 7 8.58 9.78 -4.09
N ALA A 8 9.69 9.45 -3.41
CA ALA A 8 9.68 8.39 -2.42
C ALA A 8 8.50 8.62 -1.48
N PRO A 9 7.82 7.56 -0.99
CA PRO A 9 6.70 7.73 -0.08
C PRO A 9 7.16 8.61 1.09
N THR A 10 6.65 9.84 1.14
CA THR A 10 6.97 10.81 2.19
C THR A 10 6.37 10.42 3.54
N ASN A 11 5.53 9.38 3.56
CA ASN A 11 4.99 8.76 4.76
C ASN A 11 5.95 7.66 5.26
N PRO A 12 6.57 7.83 6.44
CA PRO A 12 7.50 6.85 7.01
C PRO A 12 6.89 5.46 7.23
N GLN A 13 5.59 5.39 7.54
CA GLN A 13 4.88 4.11 7.75
C GLN A 13 4.71 3.37 6.41
N ALA A 14 4.39 4.10 5.34
CA ALA A 14 4.33 3.53 3.99
C ALA A 14 5.71 3.03 3.53
N GLN A 15 6.77 3.80 3.80
CA GLN A 15 8.13 3.38 3.49
C GLN A 15 8.54 2.12 4.26
N SER A 16 8.20 2.05 5.54
CA SER A 16 8.44 0.87 6.39
C SER A 16 7.75 -0.38 5.82
N LEU A 17 6.47 -0.25 5.44
CA LEU A 17 5.74 -1.35 4.82
C LEU A 17 6.40 -1.80 3.51
N VAL A 18 6.75 -0.86 2.62
CA VAL A 18 7.42 -1.19 1.35
C VAL A 18 8.74 -1.92 1.57
N ASN A 19 9.54 -1.49 2.55
CA ASN A 19 10.79 -2.17 2.90
C ASN A 19 10.57 -3.62 3.36
N SER A 20 9.46 -3.90 4.06
CA SER A 20 9.11 -5.26 4.48
C SER A 20 8.63 -6.16 3.32
N LEU A 21 8.14 -5.55 2.23
CA LEU A 21 7.63 -6.25 1.04
C LEU A 21 8.72 -6.45 -0.03
N LEU A 22 9.62 -5.48 -0.20
CA LEU A 22 10.70 -5.52 -1.19
C LEU A 22 11.97 -6.20 -0.64
N VAL A 23 11.78 -7.34 0.04
CA VAL A 23 12.88 -8.14 0.60
C VAL A 23 13.35 -9.17 -0.43
N GLN A 24 14.67 -9.22 -0.66
CA GLN A 24 15.31 -10.12 -1.62
C GLN A 24 15.12 -11.59 -1.26
N ASN A 25 15.33 -11.95 0.00
CA ASN A 25 15.06 -13.31 0.49
C ASN A 25 13.56 -13.47 0.80
N PRO A 26 12.82 -14.35 0.11
CA PRO A 26 11.38 -14.52 0.31
C PRO A 26 11.02 -15.02 1.72
N LEU A 27 11.93 -15.73 2.40
CA LEU A 27 11.69 -16.21 3.78
C LEU A 27 11.62 -15.08 4.81
N HIS A 28 12.13 -13.90 4.48
CA HIS A 28 12.10 -12.71 5.33
C HIS A 28 11.11 -11.65 4.84
N ARG A 29 10.42 -11.90 3.73
CA ARG A 29 9.42 -10.98 3.19
C ARG A 29 8.16 -11.02 4.04
N ALA A 30 7.57 -9.86 4.29
CA ALA A 30 6.26 -9.78 4.93
C ALA A 30 5.22 -10.60 4.15
N THR A 31 4.42 -11.36 4.89
CA THR A 31 3.24 -12.04 4.37
C THR A 31 2.14 -11.02 4.06
N VAL A 32 1.16 -11.44 3.27
CA VAL A 32 -0.05 -10.65 3.02
C VAL A 32 -0.74 -10.28 4.34
N HIS A 33 -0.87 -11.23 5.26
CA HIS A 33 -1.50 -10.99 6.56
C HIS A 33 -0.77 -9.89 7.34
N SER A 34 0.56 -10.00 7.48
CA SER A 34 1.37 -8.99 8.18
C SER A 34 1.34 -7.62 7.51
N ALA A 35 1.22 -7.57 6.18
CA ALA A 35 1.10 -6.31 5.45
C ALA A 35 -0.26 -5.64 5.74
N LEU A 36 -1.36 -6.41 5.68
CA LEU A 36 -2.71 -5.89 5.88
C LEU A 36 -2.96 -5.33 7.28
N VAL A 37 -2.20 -5.78 8.28
CA VAL A 37 -2.29 -5.26 9.66
C VAL A 37 -1.27 -4.14 9.95
N SER A 38 -0.54 -3.67 8.94
CA SER A 38 0.41 -2.55 9.12
C SER A 38 -0.32 -1.24 9.45
N ASP A 39 0.31 -0.41 10.29
CA ASP A 39 -0.25 0.89 10.71
C ASP A 39 -0.68 1.76 9.52
N TRP A 40 0.11 1.74 8.43
CA TRP A 40 -0.22 2.51 7.24
C TRP A 40 -1.50 2.02 6.56
N ILE A 41 -1.63 0.73 6.28
CA ILE A 41 -2.87 0.19 5.67
C ILE A 41 -4.06 0.39 6.60
N CYS A 42 -3.89 0.15 7.89
CA CYS A 42 -4.93 0.37 8.90
C CYS A 42 -5.42 1.83 8.93
N SER A 43 -4.51 2.80 8.76
CA SER A 43 -4.86 4.23 8.73
C SER A 43 -5.65 4.65 7.48
N GLU A 44 -5.57 3.86 6.39
CA GLU A 44 -6.21 4.17 5.10
C GLU A 44 -7.51 3.37 4.87
N LEU A 45 -7.96 2.53 5.82
CA LEU A 45 -9.07 1.60 5.62
C LEU A 45 -10.37 2.27 5.16
N ASP A 46 -10.74 3.40 5.78
CA ASP A 46 -11.97 4.12 5.43
C ASP A 46 -11.91 4.68 4.00
N GLN A 47 -10.73 5.17 3.59
CA GLN A 47 -10.50 5.65 2.23
C GLN A 47 -10.54 4.48 1.23
N LEU A 48 -9.90 3.36 1.56
CA LEU A 48 -9.87 2.15 0.73
C LEU A 48 -11.28 1.56 0.55
N ASP A 49 -12.09 1.49 1.62
CA ASP A 49 -13.49 1.04 1.53
C ASP A 49 -14.31 1.97 0.64
N SER A 50 -14.14 3.29 0.79
CA SER A 50 -14.81 4.28 -0.04
C SER A 50 -14.47 4.13 -1.53
N LEU A 51 -13.18 3.95 -1.85
CA LEU A 51 -12.71 3.71 -3.22
C LEU A 51 -13.22 2.39 -3.79
N TYR A 52 -13.28 1.34 -2.96
CA TYR A 52 -13.81 0.04 -3.34
C TYR A 52 -15.30 0.10 -3.69
N ARG A 53 -16.10 0.75 -2.83
CA ARG A 53 -17.53 0.99 -3.10
C ARG A 53 -17.73 1.79 -4.38
N LEU A 54 -16.96 2.87 -4.57
CA LEU A 54 -17.05 3.69 -5.78
C LEU A 54 -16.74 2.87 -7.04
N ARG A 55 -15.73 1.99 -6.99
CA ARG A 55 -15.41 1.07 -8.08
C ARG A 55 -16.59 0.15 -8.40
N ILE A 56 -17.18 -0.51 -7.39
CA ILE A 56 -18.30 -1.44 -7.60
C ILE A 56 -19.50 -0.71 -8.23
N THR A 57 -19.88 0.44 -7.68
CA THR A 57 -21.02 1.22 -8.18
C THR A 57 -20.81 1.66 -9.62
N ARG A 58 -19.59 2.09 -9.97
CA ARG A 58 -19.24 2.49 -11.34
C ARG A 58 -19.25 1.33 -12.33
N THR A 59 -18.90 0.11 -11.90
CA THR A 59 -18.94 -1.08 -12.77
C THR A 59 -20.34 -1.67 -12.93
N ALA A 60 -21.30 -1.26 -12.09
CA ALA A 60 -22.69 -1.71 -12.16
C ALA A 60 -23.60 -0.83 -13.04
N SER A 61 -23.04 0.23 -13.65
CA SER A 61 -23.72 1.17 -14.56
C SER A 61 -23.32 0.89 -16.01
#